data_AF-A0A673GLN2-F1
#
_entry.id   AF-A0A673GLN2-F1
#
_cell.length_a   1.000
_cell.length_b   1.000
_cell.length_c   1.000
_cell.angle_alpha   90.00
_cell.angle_beta   90.00
_cell.angle_gamma   90.00
#
_symmetry.space_group_name_H-M   'P 1'
#
loop_
_entity.id
_entity.type
_entity.pdbx_description
1 polymer ?
#
loop_
_entity_poly.entity_id
_entity_poly.type
_entity_poly.pdbx_seq_one_letter_code
_entity_poly.pdbx_strand_id
1 'polypeptide(L)'
;MMFLSVSQMNGMDGDVEYEEITLERGNSGLGFSIAGGTDNPHIGDDPSIFITKIIPGGAAAQDGRLRVNDSILFVNDVDVREVTHSLAVEALKEAGPIVRLYVLRHKPPAENITELKLIKGPKGLGFSIAGGVGNQHVPADNSIYVTKIIEGGAAHRDGRLQIGDKILAVNNMYLEDVMHEDAVAALKNTGDVVYLRVAKTLHHHQDAYNPPDITSSYSPHMDMSDYPQALSPSSPRRYSPIPKALLLGDEDIPREPRRVVILRGSTGLGFNIVGGEDGEGIFISFILAGGAADLSEELRKGDQILSVNGVDLRHATHEQAAAALKSAGQTVTIIAQYRPEEYSRFEAKIHDLREQLMNSSLVSAAASLRSGKRKQTTHTHTLTLTHTHTQSPEQTTHLHLNWKARQKHFYSLIRRCR
;
A
#
# COMPACT_ATOMS: atom_id res chain seq x y z
N MET A 1 -3.59 39.39 26.61
CA MET A 1 -2.12 39.42 26.49
C MET A 1 -1.56 38.40 27.47
N MET A 2 -1.33 37.18 27.01
CA MET A 2 -0.49 36.20 27.70
C MET A 2 0.34 35.56 26.60
N PHE A 3 1.55 36.08 26.43
CA PHE A 3 2.59 35.43 25.64
C PHE A 3 3.02 34.21 26.45
N LEU A 4 2.52 33.03 26.10
CA LEU A 4 3.17 31.79 26.51
C LEU A 4 4.43 31.67 25.65
N SER A 5 5.58 31.87 26.28
CA SER A 5 6.87 31.76 25.60
C SER A 5 7.05 30.34 25.08
N VAL A 6 7.61 30.23 23.88
CA VAL A 6 7.99 29.00 23.16
C VAL A 6 9.04 28.16 23.93
N SER A 7 9.38 28.52 25.18
CA SER A 7 10.50 27.99 25.94
C SER A 7 10.13 26.97 27.02
N GLN A 8 8.86 26.55 27.13
CA GLN A 8 8.41 25.54 28.12
C GLN A 8 7.91 24.23 27.51
N MET A 9 8.27 23.90 26.26
CA MET A 9 7.94 22.61 25.63
C MET A 9 9.16 21.76 25.25
N ASN A 10 10.35 22.04 25.81
CA ASN A 10 11.45 21.08 25.76
C ASN A 10 11.24 20.01 26.85
N GLY A 11 10.26 19.14 26.61
CA GLY A 11 10.21 17.84 27.25
C GLY A 11 11.28 16.94 26.63
N MET A 12 12.13 16.35 27.46
CA MET A 12 13.07 15.31 27.06
C MET A 12 12.30 14.04 26.69
N ASP A 13 11.82 13.94 25.45
CA ASP A 13 11.52 12.66 24.80
C ASP A 13 11.87 12.79 23.32
N GLY A 14 12.82 11.98 22.85
CA GLY A 14 13.49 12.14 21.56
C GLY A 14 12.64 11.87 20.32
N ASP A 15 11.32 11.75 20.46
CA ASP A 15 10.39 11.12 19.51
C ASP A 15 9.48 12.11 18.76
N VAL A 16 9.54 13.41 19.08
CA VAL A 16 8.76 14.45 18.40
C VAL A 16 9.61 15.65 17.99
N GLU A 17 9.25 16.25 16.87
CA GLU A 17 9.83 17.46 16.28
C GLU A 17 8.73 18.49 16.04
N TYR A 18 8.96 19.74 16.44
CA TYR A 18 8.06 20.85 16.16
C TYR A 18 8.66 21.73 15.08
N GLU A 19 7.86 22.11 14.09
CA GLU A 19 8.31 22.91 12.95
C GLU A 19 7.28 24.01 12.64
N GLU A 20 7.76 25.24 12.39
CA GLU A 20 6.94 26.33 11.86
C GLU A 20 7.13 26.42 10.35
N ILE A 21 6.04 26.25 9.60
CA ILE A 21 6.03 26.24 8.14
C ILE A 21 5.11 27.35 7.65
N THR A 22 5.67 28.32 6.94
CA THR A 22 4.89 29.38 6.30
C THR A 22 4.69 29.06 4.83
N LEU A 23 3.43 28.91 4.40
CA LEU A 23 3.06 28.64 3.02
C LEU A 23 2.33 29.85 2.42
N GLU A 24 2.66 30.18 1.17
CA GLU A 24 1.87 31.10 0.36
C GLU A 24 0.80 30.31 -0.40
N ARG A 25 -0.45 30.75 -0.33
CA ARG A 25 -1.59 30.08 -0.95
C ARG A 25 -1.52 30.23 -2.47
N GLY A 26 -1.39 29.11 -3.18
CA GLY A 26 -1.46 29.07 -4.63
C GLY A 26 -2.89 29.05 -5.17
N ASN A 27 -3.03 29.02 -6.49
CA ASN A 27 -4.33 29.00 -7.19
C ASN A 27 -5.21 27.80 -6.82
N SER A 28 -4.60 26.68 -6.43
CA SER A 28 -5.26 25.45 -5.97
C SER A 28 -5.33 25.31 -4.45
N GLY A 29 -5.05 26.40 -3.71
CA GLY A 29 -4.97 26.40 -2.26
C GLY A 29 -3.57 26.10 -1.74
N LEU A 30 -3.47 25.48 -0.56
CA LEU A 30 -2.20 25.21 0.12
C LEU A 30 -1.51 23.93 -0.40
N GLY A 31 -2.20 23.08 -1.18
CA GLY A 31 -1.59 21.91 -1.80
C GLY A 31 -1.37 20.72 -0.87
N PHE A 32 -2.25 20.50 0.12
CA PHE A 32 -2.27 19.28 0.94
C PHE A 32 -3.71 18.88 1.31
N SER A 33 -3.89 17.67 1.83
CA SER A 33 -5.15 17.14 2.37
C SER A 33 -5.01 16.83 3.86
N ILE A 34 -6.09 16.99 4.62
CA ILE A 34 -6.13 16.69 6.06
C ILE A 34 -7.14 15.59 6.41
N ALA A 35 -6.91 14.90 7.52
CA ALA A 35 -7.87 14.03 8.21
C ALA A 35 -7.76 14.24 9.72
N GLY A 36 -8.62 13.59 10.50
CA GLY A 36 -8.66 13.76 11.96
C GLY A 36 -9.68 14.81 12.40
N GLY A 37 -9.58 15.20 13.66
CA GLY A 37 -10.56 16.02 14.36
C GLY A 37 -11.34 15.19 15.40
N THR A 38 -11.87 15.87 16.42
CA THR A 38 -12.58 15.24 17.54
C THR A 38 -13.82 14.44 17.12
N ASP A 39 -14.41 14.76 15.96
CA ASP A 39 -15.56 14.09 15.36
C ASP A 39 -15.18 12.93 14.44
N ASN A 40 -13.94 12.88 13.96
CA ASN A 40 -13.45 11.81 13.10
C ASN A 40 -11.94 11.57 13.32
N PRO A 41 -11.55 10.99 14.49
CA PRO A 41 -10.17 10.63 14.79
C PRO A 41 -9.54 9.79 13.68
N HIS A 42 -8.32 10.15 13.26
CA HIS A 42 -7.64 9.44 12.18
C HIS A 42 -6.86 8.23 12.69
N ILE A 43 -6.26 8.34 13.88
CA ILE A 43 -5.39 7.35 14.50
C ILE A 43 -5.92 7.07 15.91
N GLY A 44 -6.48 5.87 16.13
CA GLY A 44 -7.06 5.51 17.43
C GLY A 44 -8.07 6.55 17.91
N ASP A 45 -7.88 7.00 19.16
CA ASP A 45 -8.68 8.06 19.80
C ASP A 45 -8.01 9.46 19.73
N ASP A 46 -6.95 9.62 18.91
CA ASP A 46 -6.23 10.90 18.78
C ASP A 46 -7.06 11.93 17.98
N PRO A 47 -7.41 13.09 18.60
CA PRO A 47 -8.22 14.12 17.94
C PRO A 47 -7.45 15.00 16.96
N SER A 48 -6.13 14.83 16.83
CA SER A 48 -5.25 15.72 16.04
C SER A 48 -5.63 15.80 14.56
N ILE A 49 -5.25 16.91 13.92
CA ILE A 49 -5.43 17.16 12.48
C ILE A 49 -4.18 16.73 11.72
N PHE A 50 -4.26 15.64 10.97
CA PHE A 50 -3.12 15.05 10.26
C PHE A 50 -3.09 15.42 8.78
N ILE A 51 -1.89 15.70 8.26
CA ILE A 51 -1.64 15.74 6.82
C ILE A 51 -1.71 14.32 6.26
N THR A 52 -2.61 14.07 5.32
CA THR A 52 -2.77 12.75 4.67
C THR A 52 -2.18 12.67 3.28
N LYS A 53 -1.98 13.83 2.63
CA LYS A 53 -1.45 13.89 1.28
C LYS A 53 -0.83 15.25 1.00
N ILE A 54 0.33 15.26 0.37
CA ILE A 54 0.90 16.43 -0.30
C ILE A 54 0.53 16.37 -1.78
N ILE A 55 0.02 17.48 -2.33
CA ILE A 55 -0.44 17.56 -3.72
C ILE A 55 0.75 17.92 -4.62
N PRO A 56 1.16 17.06 -5.56
CA PRO A 56 2.27 17.35 -6.46
C PRO A 56 2.09 18.69 -7.20
N GLY A 57 3.14 19.51 -7.22
CA GLY A 57 3.12 20.84 -7.82
C GLY A 57 2.30 21.90 -7.06
N GLY A 58 1.68 21.56 -5.92
CA GLY A 58 1.02 22.53 -5.03
C GLY A 58 2.00 23.29 -4.13
N ALA A 59 1.51 24.31 -3.41
CA ALA A 59 2.35 25.18 -2.58
C ALA A 59 3.17 24.41 -1.52
N ALA A 60 2.54 23.49 -0.77
CA ALA A 60 3.25 22.65 0.19
C ALA A 60 4.32 21.73 -0.44
N ALA A 61 4.07 21.21 -1.65
CA ALA A 61 5.04 20.39 -2.36
C ALA A 61 6.24 21.20 -2.87
N GLN A 62 6.00 22.44 -3.29
CA GLN A 62 7.06 23.36 -3.74
C GLN A 62 7.91 23.86 -2.57
N ASP A 63 7.30 24.08 -1.41
CA ASP A 63 8.03 24.41 -0.17
C ASP A 63 8.84 23.21 0.35
N GLY A 64 8.26 22.01 0.34
CA GLY A 64 8.95 20.75 0.61
C GLY A 64 9.20 20.43 2.10
N ARG A 65 8.84 21.32 3.04
CA ARG A 65 9.02 21.07 4.48
C ARG A 65 7.89 20.28 5.12
N LEU A 66 6.65 20.50 4.66
CA LEU A 66 5.46 19.84 5.20
C LEU A 66 5.39 18.39 4.71
N ARG A 67 5.13 17.45 5.61
CA ARG A 67 5.15 16.00 5.33
C ARG A 67 3.81 15.34 5.66
N VAL A 68 3.57 14.19 5.05
CA VAL A 68 2.48 13.30 5.45
C VAL A 68 2.71 12.84 6.89
N ASN A 69 1.63 12.70 7.66
CA ASN A 69 1.58 12.40 9.10
C ASN A 69 2.02 13.55 10.03
N ASP A 70 2.37 14.73 9.51
CA ASP A 70 2.49 15.91 10.35
C ASP A 70 1.12 16.22 10.98
N SER A 71 1.11 16.51 12.27
CA SER A 71 -0.05 16.98 13.02
C SER A 71 -0.04 18.51 13.06
N ILE A 72 -1.08 19.15 12.56
CA ILE A 72 -1.22 20.61 12.63
C ILE A 72 -1.69 20.97 14.03
N LEU A 73 -0.91 21.79 14.74
CA LEU A 73 -1.25 22.32 16.06
C LEU A 73 -1.90 23.70 15.96
N PHE A 74 -1.35 24.55 15.09
CA PHE A 74 -1.84 25.93 14.89
C PHE A 74 -1.92 26.28 13.41
N VAL A 75 -2.96 27.03 13.05
CA VAL A 75 -3.12 27.70 11.75
C VAL A 75 -3.20 29.20 12.01
N ASN A 76 -2.13 29.93 11.67
CA ASN A 76 -1.88 31.28 12.15
C ASN A 76 -2.01 31.34 13.68
N ASP A 77 -2.99 32.10 14.19
CA ASP A 77 -3.23 32.27 15.62
C ASP A 77 -4.39 31.38 16.11
N VAL A 78 -4.92 30.49 15.26
CA VAL A 78 -6.02 29.55 15.58
C VAL A 78 -5.43 28.22 16.05
N ASP A 79 -5.79 27.81 17.26
CA ASP A 79 -5.48 26.49 17.82
C ASP A 79 -6.41 25.42 17.23
N VAL A 80 -5.83 24.37 16.65
CA VAL A 80 -6.58 23.28 16.00
C VAL A 80 -6.30 21.91 16.60
N ARG A 81 -5.75 21.83 17.82
CA ARG A 81 -5.38 20.56 18.47
C ARG A 81 -6.58 19.69 18.84
N GLU A 82 -7.67 20.29 19.30
CA GLU A 82 -8.88 19.59 19.76
C GLU A 82 -10.15 20.17 19.14
N VAL A 83 -10.15 20.27 17.80
CA VAL A 83 -11.30 20.79 17.05
C VAL A 83 -11.95 19.71 16.20
N THR A 84 -13.19 19.95 15.76
CA THR A 84 -13.81 19.10 14.74
C THR A 84 -13.10 19.28 13.40
N HIS A 85 -13.18 18.28 12.54
CA HIS A 85 -12.62 18.31 11.20
C HIS A 85 -13.07 19.56 10.42
N SER A 86 -14.35 19.92 10.54
CA SER A 86 -14.91 21.11 9.88
C SER A 86 -14.26 22.41 10.32
N LEU A 87 -13.98 22.57 11.62
CA LEU A 87 -13.36 23.79 12.16
C LEU A 87 -11.90 23.92 11.71
N ALA A 88 -11.16 22.81 11.62
CA ALA A 88 -9.82 22.83 11.05
C ALA A 88 -9.82 23.24 9.57
N VAL A 89 -10.78 22.76 8.77
CA VAL A 89 -10.95 23.16 7.37
C VAL A 89 -11.30 24.64 7.25
N GLU A 90 -12.15 25.17 8.14
CA GLU A 90 -12.53 26.58 8.19
C GLU A 90 -11.32 27.46 8.52
N ALA A 91 -10.55 27.14 9.57
CA ALA A 91 -9.33 27.83 9.94
C ALA A 91 -8.33 27.90 8.77
N LEU A 92 -8.13 26.79 8.05
CA LEU A 92 -7.26 26.73 6.87
C LEU A 92 -7.79 27.54 5.67
N LYS A 93 -9.10 27.75 5.53
CA LYS A 93 -9.69 28.59 4.48
C LYS A 93 -9.57 30.07 4.81
N GLU A 94 -9.81 30.43 6.07
CA GLU A 94 -9.83 31.82 6.55
C GLU A 94 -8.45 32.39 6.85
N ALA A 95 -7.41 31.55 6.93
CA ALA A 95 -6.03 31.96 7.20
C ALA A 95 -5.41 32.94 6.19
N GLY A 96 -6.09 33.24 5.08
CA GLY A 96 -5.64 34.24 4.11
C GLY A 96 -4.58 33.72 3.13
N PRO A 97 -3.84 34.63 2.46
CA PRO A 97 -2.88 34.28 1.42
C PRO A 97 -1.54 33.76 1.97
N ILE A 98 -1.15 34.16 3.19
CA ILE A 98 0.06 33.66 3.86
C ILE A 98 -0.40 32.92 5.11
N VAL A 99 -0.08 31.62 5.17
CA VAL A 99 -0.54 30.73 6.24
C VAL A 99 0.67 30.21 7.00
N ARG A 100 0.74 30.54 8.29
CA ARG A 100 1.73 30.00 9.22
C ARG A 100 1.15 28.75 9.87
N LEU A 101 1.76 27.60 9.63
CA LEU A 101 1.41 26.33 10.26
C LEU A 101 2.43 26.02 11.33
N TYR A 102 1.96 25.69 12.53
CA TYR A 102 2.81 25.08 13.55
C TYR A 102 2.48 23.60 13.59
N VAL A 103 3.44 22.75 13.24
CA VAL A 103 3.23 21.31 13.11
C VAL A 103 4.07 20.52 14.11
N LEU A 104 3.51 19.41 14.56
CA LEU A 104 4.19 18.36 15.29
C LEU A 104 4.39 17.18 14.36
N ARG A 105 5.65 16.76 14.23
CA ARG A 105 6.05 15.55 13.52
C ARG A 105 6.57 14.57 14.54
N HIS A 106 6.00 13.38 14.60
CA HIS A 106 6.68 12.28 15.28
C HIS A 106 7.94 11.96 14.48
N LYS A 107 9.11 12.07 15.11
CA LYS A 107 10.32 11.54 14.48
C LYS A 107 10.04 10.06 14.27
N PRO A 108 10.23 9.53 13.04
CA PRO A 108 10.27 8.08 12.90
C PRO A 108 11.27 7.59 13.95
N PRO A 109 10.91 6.60 14.78
CA PRO A 109 11.83 6.09 15.81
C PRO A 109 13.15 5.84 15.11
N ALA A 110 14.26 6.29 15.70
CA ALA A 110 15.57 6.16 15.05
C ALA A 110 15.79 4.70 14.66
N GLU A 111 15.49 4.37 13.40
CA GLU A 111 15.57 3.01 12.92
C GLU A 111 17.04 2.65 13.05
N ASN A 112 17.36 1.53 13.70
CA ASN A 112 18.75 1.13 13.85
C ASN A 112 19.24 0.68 12.46
N ILE A 113 19.82 1.62 11.72
CA ILE A 113 20.28 1.40 10.35
C ILE A 113 21.62 0.66 10.40
N THR A 114 21.66 -0.52 9.81
CA THR A 114 22.86 -1.34 9.64
C THR A 114 23.19 -1.48 8.15
N GLU A 115 24.47 -1.40 7.79
CA GLU A 115 24.94 -1.80 6.45
C GLU A 115 25.41 -3.26 6.45
N LEU A 116 24.90 -4.04 5.51
CA LEU A 116 25.20 -5.45 5.34
C LEU A 116 25.89 -5.68 4.01
N LYS A 117 27.09 -6.25 4.04
CA LYS A 117 27.77 -6.76 2.85
C LYS A 117 27.47 -8.25 2.72
N LEU A 118 26.63 -8.62 1.77
CA LEU A 118 26.30 -10.01 1.47
C LEU A 118 27.01 -10.47 0.19
N ILE A 119 27.45 -11.72 0.16
CA ILE A 119 27.97 -12.38 -1.04
C ILE A 119 26.94 -13.41 -1.49
N LYS A 120 26.45 -13.30 -2.73
CA LYS A 120 25.46 -14.21 -3.30
C LYS A 120 25.96 -15.65 -3.22
N GLY A 121 25.11 -16.54 -2.71
CA GLY A 121 25.30 -17.97 -2.82
C GLY A 121 24.79 -18.50 -4.17
N PRO A 122 24.81 -19.83 -4.37
CA PRO A 122 24.30 -20.47 -5.59
C PRO A 122 22.84 -20.15 -5.91
N LYS A 123 22.06 -19.76 -4.90
CA LYS A 123 20.64 -19.37 -5.00
C LYS A 123 20.41 -17.87 -4.73
N GLY A 124 21.44 -17.04 -4.91
CA GLY A 124 21.38 -15.60 -4.66
C GLY A 124 21.57 -15.23 -3.18
N LEU A 125 20.90 -14.16 -2.73
CA LEU A 125 21.09 -13.57 -1.40
C LEU A 125 20.42 -14.36 -0.25
N GLY A 126 19.47 -15.24 -0.56
CA GLY A 126 18.88 -16.14 0.44
C GLY A 126 17.88 -15.48 1.40
N PHE A 127 17.10 -14.51 0.92
CA PHE A 127 15.94 -13.97 1.62
C PHE A 127 14.82 -13.59 0.63
N SER A 128 13.61 -13.38 1.13
CA SER A 128 12.43 -12.92 0.37
C SER A 128 12.00 -11.54 0.86
N ILE A 129 11.37 -10.77 -0.02
CA ILE A 129 10.85 -9.44 0.28
C ILE A 129 9.35 -9.31 0.01
N ALA A 130 8.69 -8.37 0.69
CA ALA A 130 7.36 -7.86 0.38
C ALA A 130 7.35 -6.34 0.54
N GLY A 131 6.25 -5.67 0.18
CA GLY A 131 6.16 -4.22 0.23
C GLY A 131 6.38 -3.56 -1.12
N GLY A 132 6.38 -2.23 -1.12
CA GLY A 132 6.40 -1.40 -2.31
C GLY A 132 5.07 -0.69 -2.55
N VAL A 133 5.09 0.39 -3.33
CA VAL A 133 3.90 1.14 -3.71
C VAL A 133 2.92 0.24 -4.45
N GLY A 134 1.66 0.28 -4.02
CA GLY A 134 0.60 -0.59 -4.55
C GLY A 134 0.67 -2.05 -4.08
N ASN A 135 1.68 -2.42 -3.30
CA ASN A 135 1.86 -3.76 -2.71
C ASN A 135 2.35 -3.66 -1.25
N GLN A 136 1.66 -2.86 -0.43
CA GLN A 136 2.06 -2.58 0.94
C GLN A 136 2.06 -3.85 1.80
N HIS A 137 3.19 -4.10 2.49
CA HIS A 137 3.30 -5.19 3.46
C HIS A 137 2.75 -4.78 4.83
N VAL A 138 3.05 -3.53 5.23
CA VAL A 138 2.52 -2.88 6.42
C VAL A 138 1.53 -1.79 5.95
N PRO A 139 0.30 -1.71 6.50
CA PRO A 139 -0.68 -0.71 6.07
C PRO A 139 -0.12 0.72 6.14
N ALA A 140 -0.31 1.48 5.06
CA ALA A 140 0.20 2.85 4.90
C ALA A 140 1.73 2.98 4.89
N ASP A 141 2.50 1.89 4.81
CA ASP A 141 3.95 1.91 4.63
C ASP A 141 4.32 1.22 3.30
N ASN A 142 4.92 1.99 2.38
CA ASN A 142 5.37 1.51 1.08
C ASN A 142 6.76 0.86 1.11
N SER A 143 7.40 0.76 2.28
CA SER A 143 8.75 0.24 2.42
C SER A 143 8.87 -1.22 2.00
N ILE A 144 10.10 -1.64 1.67
CA ILE A 144 10.44 -3.02 1.34
C ILE A 144 10.87 -3.76 2.61
N TYR A 145 10.22 -4.88 2.91
CA TYR A 145 10.45 -5.68 4.12
C TYR A 145 10.96 -7.07 3.80
N VAL A 146 11.85 -7.58 4.64
CA VAL A 146 12.26 -8.99 4.60
C VAL A 146 11.16 -9.85 5.21
N THR A 147 10.64 -10.81 4.45
CA THR A 147 9.56 -11.71 4.91
C THR A 147 10.02 -13.12 5.23
N LYS A 148 11.17 -13.54 4.68
CA LYS A 148 11.71 -14.88 4.90
C LYS A 148 13.22 -14.86 4.76
N ILE A 149 13.89 -15.65 5.58
CA ILE A 149 15.30 -15.99 5.42
C ILE A 149 15.41 -17.45 5.03
N ILE A 150 16.17 -17.74 3.99
CA ILE A 150 16.36 -19.09 3.47
C ILE A 150 17.48 -19.78 4.25
N GLU A 151 17.15 -20.87 4.94
CA GLU A 151 18.12 -21.67 5.69
C GLU A 151 19.29 -22.10 4.80
N GLY A 152 20.51 -21.93 5.31
CA GLY A 152 21.76 -22.15 4.56
C GLY A 152 22.07 -21.13 3.46
N GLY A 153 21.17 -20.19 3.19
CA GLY A 153 21.35 -19.07 2.26
C GLY A 153 22.43 -18.07 2.69
N ALA A 154 22.77 -17.11 1.83
CA ALA A 154 23.80 -16.12 2.14
C ALA A 154 23.41 -15.22 3.33
N ALA A 155 22.18 -14.70 3.37
CA ALA A 155 21.67 -13.93 4.50
C ALA A 155 21.61 -14.74 5.80
N HIS A 156 21.18 -16.01 5.75
CA HIS A 156 21.19 -16.90 6.92
C HIS A 156 22.60 -17.13 7.47
N ARG A 157 23.59 -17.34 6.58
CA ARG A 157 24.99 -17.54 6.97
C ARG A 157 25.65 -16.26 7.52
N ASP A 158 25.25 -15.09 7.03
CA ASP A 158 25.68 -13.79 7.60
C ASP A 158 25.02 -13.53 8.97
N GLY A 159 23.77 -13.96 9.16
CA GLY A 159 23.07 -13.97 10.45
C GLY A 159 22.59 -12.60 10.95
N ARG A 160 23.00 -11.49 10.31
CA ARG A 160 22.60 -10.15 10.76
C ARG A 160 21.24 -9.73 10.22
N LEU A 161 20.88 -10.10 9.00
CA LEU A 161 19.56 -9.81 8.44
C LEU A 161 18.49 -10.64 9.18
N GLN A 162 17.36 -10.03 9.52
CA GLN A 162 16.25 -10.70 10.22
C GLN A 162 14.93 -10.50 9.48
N ILE A 163 13.95 -11.36 9.76
CA ILE A 163 12.57 -11.17 9.24
C ILE A 163 11.99 -9.91 9.88
N GLY A 164 11.28 -9.10 9.08
CA GLY A 164 10.72 -7.82 9.51
C GLY A 164 11.68 -6.63 9.36
N ASP A 165 12.95 -6.87 9.01
CA ASP A 165 13.88 -5.80 8.66
C ASP A 165 13.43 -5.05 7.40
N LYS A 166 13.60 -3.72 7.41
CA LYS A 166 13.27 -2.85 6.28
C LYS A 166 14.51 -2.61 5.42
N ILE A 167 14.43 -2.90 4.12
CA ILE A 167 15.53 -2.64 3.17
C ILE A 167 15.38 -1.24 2.62
N LEU A 168 16.29 -0.36 3.01
CA LEU A 168 16.31 1.05 2.63
C LEU A 168 17.05 1.28 1.31
N ALA A 169 18.10 0.50 1.05
CA ALA A 169 18.88 0.61 -0.17
C ALA A 169 19.58 -0.70 -0.57
N VAL A 170 19.82 -0.85 -1.87
CA VAL A 170 20.64 -1.91 -2.49
C VAL A 170 21.76 -1.23 -3.28
N ASN A 171 22.99 -1.42 -2.82
CA ASN A 171 24.17 -0.66 -3.24
C ASN A 171 23.89 0.85 -3.13
N ASN A 172 23.87 1.56 -4.26
CA ASN A 172 23.63 3.01 -4.31
C ASN A 172 22.18 3.36 -4.68
N MET A 173 21.28 2.37 -4.79
CA MET A 173 19.87 2.59 -5.13
C MET A 173 19.01 2.55 -3.88
N TYR A 174 18.37 3.67 -3.54
CA TYR A 174 17.39 3.76 -2.47
C TYR A 174 16.06 3.14 -2.90
N LEU A 175 15.37 2.49 -1.95
CA LEU A 175 14.10 1.78 -2.17
C LEU A 175 12.91 2.47 -1.49
N GLU A 176 12.95 3.80 -1.36
CA GLU A 176 11.83 4.59 -0.84
C GLU A 176 10.75 4.76 -1.91
N ASP A 177 9.49 4.47 -1.56
CA ASP A 177 8.31 4.59 -2.43
C ASP A 177 8.48 3.95 -3.83
N VAL A 178 9.24 2.87 -3.92
CA VAL A 178 9.42 2.10 -5.17
C VAL A 178 8.30 1.08 -5.36
N MET A 179 8.03 0.68 -6.61
CA MET A 179 7.16 -0.47 -6.86
C MET A 179 7.87 -1.75 -6.38
N HIS A 180 7.09 -2.78 -6.04
CA HIS A 180 7.64 -4.08 -5.63
C HIS A 180 8.61 -4.64 -6.69
N GLU A 181 8.24 -4.51 -7.97
CA GLU A 181 9.02 -5.01 -9.10
C GLU A 181 10.37 -4.28 -9.24
N ASP A 182 10.41 -2.97 -8.99
CA ASP A 182 11.64 -2.17 -9.02
C ASP A 182 12.61 -2.60 -7.93
N ALA A 183 12.11 -2.89 -6.72
CA ALA A 183 12.91 -3.44 -5.62
C ALA A 183 13.48 -4.82 -5.97
N VAL A 184 12.66 -5.70 -6.58
CA VAL A 184 13.11 -7.02 -7.06
C VAL A 184 14.17 -6.87 -8.15
N ALA A 185 13.98 -5.94 -9.09
CA ALA A 185 14.93 -5.66 -10.15
C ALA A 185 16.26 -5.14 -9.59
N ALA A 186 16.22 -4.22 -8.63
CA ALA A 186 17.41 -3.69 -7.95
C ALA A 186 18.21 -4.80 -7.23
N LEU A 187 17.54 -5.75 -6.57
CA LEU A 187 18.19 -6.89 -5.90
C LEU A 187 18.74 -7.94 -6.87
N LYS A 188 18.09 -8.14 -8.01
CA LYS A 188 18.55 -9.08 -9.05
C LYS A 188 19.72 -8.51 -9.84
N ASN A 189 19.64 -7.23 -10.21
CA ASN A 189 20.61 -6.53 -11.06
C ASN A 189 21.83 -6.04 -10.26
N THR A 190 22.48 -6.95 -9.56
CA THR A 190 23.72 -6.70 -8.82
C THR A 190 24.75 -7.76 -9.14
N GLY A 191 26.03 -7.44 -8.92
CA GLY A 191 27.09 -8.45 -8.90
C GLY A 191 26.97 -9.43 -7.72
N ASP A 192 27.99 -10.27 -7.56
CA ASP A 192 28.05 -11.28 -6.50
C ASP A 192 28.13 -10.66 -5.11
N VAL A 193 28.73 -9.48 -4.98
CA VAL A 193 28.78 -8.71 -3.73
C VAL A 193 27.69 -7.65 -3.75
N VAL A 194 26.88 -7.61 -2.70
CA VAL A 194 25.76 -6.67 -2.55
C VAL A 194 25.85 -5.97 -1.20
N TYR A 195 25.73 -4.65 -1.21
CA TYR A 195 25.64 -3.84 0.00
C TYR A 195 24.18 -3.51 0.24
N LEU A 196 23.62 -3.86 1.39
CA LEU A 196 22.26 -3.52 1.78
C LEU A 196 22.32 -2.50 2.91
N ARG A 197 21.52 -1.45 2.82
CA ARG A 197 21.24 -0.56 3.95
C ARG A 197 19.90 -0.97 4.53
N VAL A 198 19.91 -1.38 5.79
CA VAL A 198 18.77 -2.06 6.42
C VAL A 198 18.41 -1.38 7.73
N ALA A 199 17.15 -1.00 7.89
CA ALA A 199 16.60 -0.57 9.16
C ALA A 199 16.13 -1.79 9.96
N LYS A 200 16.70 -1.96 11.15
CA LYS A 200 16.35 -3.05 12.06
C LYS A 200 15.03 -2.77 12.77
N THR A 201 14.14 -3.76 12.73
CA THR A 201 12.99 -3.77 13.63
C THR A 201 13.52 -4.06 15.05
N LEU A 202 13.29 -3.14 15.99
CA LEU A 202 13.56 -3.39 17.41
C LEU A 202 12.62 -4.51 17.85
N HIS A 203 13.18 -5.68 18.17
CA HIS A 203 12.42 -6.87 18.48
C HIS A 203 11.52 -6.64 19.71
N HIS A 204 10.20 -6.68 19.51
CA HIS A 204 9.30 -7.24 20.52
C HIS A 204 9.50 -8.76 20.47
N HIS A 205 10.29 -9.29 21.41
CA HIS A 205 10.23 -10.70 21.79
C HIS A 205 8.78 -11.03 22.18
N GLN A 206 8.05 -11.79 21.35
CA GLN A 206 6.87 -12.51 21.81
C GLN A 206 7.31 -13.89 22.32
N ASP A 207 7.91 -13.86 23.51
CA ASP A 207 7.81 -14.98 24.45
C ASP A 207 6.44 -14.84 25.18
N ALA A 208 5.38 -15.42 24.63
CA ALA A 208 4.17 -15.74 25.40
C ALA A 208 3.23 -16.65 24.58
N TYR A 209 2.78 -17.73 25.23
CA TYR A 209 1.76 -18.70 24.80
C TYR A 209 2.23 -19.89 23.95
N ASN A 210 3.13 -20.69 24.53
CA ASN A 210 2.99 -22.14 24.38
C ASN A 210 1.76 -22.60 25.19
N PRO A 211 0.77 -23.27 24.59
CA PRO A 211 -0.30 -23.89 25.36
C PRO A 211 0.26 -25.09 26.15
N PRO A 212 -0.32 -25.43 27.32
CA PRO A 212 0.13 -26.52 28.15
C PRO A 212 -0.10 -27.86 27.44
N ASP A 213 0.97 -28.64 27.29
CA ASP A 213 0.91 -30.00 26.74
C ASP A 213 0.26 -30.92 27.78
N ILE A 214 -1.03 -31.22 27.61
CA ILE A 214 -1.73 -32.21 28.42
C ILE A 214 -1.69 -33.54 27.65
N THR A 215 -0.58 -34.25 27.76
CA THR A 215 -0.59 -35.69 27.53
C THR A 215 0.52 -36.39 28.32
N SER A 216 0.05 -37.24 29.24
CA SER A 216 0.68 -38.49 29.66
C SER A 216 1.79 -38.42 30.71
N SER A 217 1.33 -38.37 31.95
CA SER A 217 1.97 -39.00 33.11
C SER A 217 2.06 -40.53 32.96
N TYR A 218 3.28 -41.10 32.93
CA TYR A 218 3.68 -42.29 33.70
C TYR A 218 5.22 -42.47 33.63
N SER A 219 5.83 -42.67 34.80
CA SER A 219 7.28 -42.85 35.06
C SER A 219 7.69 -44.35 34.97
N PRO A 220 8.90 -44.79 35.39
CA PRO A 220 10.24 -44.54 34.84
C PRO A 220 11.13 -45.82 34.69
N HIS A 221 12.31 -45.66 34.06
CA HIS A 221 13.55 -46.47 34.18
C HIS A 221 13.61 -47.96 33.76
N MET A 222 14.58 -48.32 32.91
CA MET A 222 15.71 -49.26 33.15
C MET A 222 16.56 -49.48 31.87
N ASP A 223 17.76 -49.99 32.09
CA ASP A 223 19.01 -49.85 31.35
C ASP A 223 19.33 -51.02 30.36
N MET A 224 20.41 -50.83 29.56
CA MET A 224 21.35 -51.82 28.97
C MET A 224 21.11 -52.57 27.62
N SER A 225 22.03 -52.26 26.68
CA SER A 225 22.89 -53.07 25.75
C SER A 225 22.38 -54.32 24.97
N ASP A 226 22.63 -54.39 23.64
CA ASP A 226 23.67 -55.21 22.93
C ASP A 226 23.54 -55.19 21.36
N TYR A 227 24.66 -55.41 20.64
CA TYR A 227 24.99 -55.31 19.18
C TYR A 227 24.26 -56.28 18.18
N PRO A 228 24.51 -56.36 16.81
CA PRO A 228 25.44 -55.63 15.90
C PRO A 228 24.95 -55.20 14.46
N GLN A 229 25.69 -54.24 13.85
CA GLN A 229 26.11 -54.02 12.44
C GLN A 229 25.25 -54.46 11.20
N ALA A 230 24.90 -53.49 10.32
CA ALA A 230 24.96 -53.66 8.84
C ALA A 230 24.88 -52.32 8.05
N LEU A 231 25.98 -52.02 7.34
CA LEU A 231 26.11 -51.47 5.97
C LEU A 231 25.36 -50.19 5.54
N SER A 232 26.15 -49.18 5.17
CA SER A 232 25.80 -48.17 4.17
C SER A 232 25.66 -48.79 2.78
N PRO A 233 24.73 -48.30 1.94
CA PRO A 233 25.10 -48.05 0.55
C PRO A 233 24.59 -46.69 0.01
N SER A 234 25.53 -46.01 -0.65
CA SER A 234 25.39 -45.22 -1.89
C SER A 234 24.03 -44.64 -2.30
N SER A 235 24.02 -43.31 -2.45
CA SER A 235 23.15 -42.55 -3.35
C SER A 235 23.02 -43.20 -4.74
N PRO A 236 21.84 -43.09 -5.40
CA PRO A 236 21.79 -42.12 -6.49
C PRO A 236 20.48 -41.31 -6.58
N ARG A 237 20.70 -40.01 -6.82
CA ARG A 237 19.98 -39.10 -7.73
C ARG A 237 18.46 -39.25 -7.96
N ARG A 238 17.83 -38.08 -7.76
CA ARG A 238 16.68 -37.50 -8.50
C ARG A 238 15.32 -38.16 -8.27
N TYR A 239 14.53 -37.54 -7.39
CA TYR A 239 13.25 -36.89 -7.71
C TYR A 239 12.73 -36.27 -6.41
N SER A 240 12.97 -34.96 -6.21
CA SER A 240 12.07 -34.16 -5.39
C SER A 240 10.96 -33.69 -6.34
N PRO A 241 9.66 -33.87 -6.03
CA PRO A 241 8.61 -33.33 -6.89
C PRO A 241 8.78 -31.82 -6.95
N ILE A 242 9.07 -31.31 -8.15
CA ILE A 242 8.86 -29.92 -8.51
C ILE A 242 7.37 -29.62 -8.23
N PRO A 243 7.01 -28.49 -7.59
CA PRO A 243 5.61 -28.09 -7.47
C PRO A 243 4.98 -28.15 -8.87
N LYS A 244 3.94 -28.97 -9.03
CA LYS A 244 3.31 -29.26 -10.33
C LYS A 244 2.93 -27.97 -11.09
N ALA A 245 2.73 -26.86 -10.38
CA ALA A 245 2.43 -25.55 -10.95
C ALA A 245 3.50 -24.95 -11.91
N LEU A 246 4.74 -25.45 -11.94
CA LEU A 246 5.80 -24.91 -12.82
C LEU A 246 6.08 -25.76 -14.08
N LEU A 247 5.40 -26.89 -14.25
CA LEU A 247 5.62 -27.81 -15.40
C LEU A 247 4.42 -27.92 -16.34
N LEU A 248 3.25 -27.45 -15.92
CA LEU A 248 2.05 -27.44 -16.76
C LEU A 248 1.96 -26.04 -17.38
N GLY A 249 1.91 -25.98 -18.71
CA GLY A 249 1.48 -24.76 -19.39
C GLY A 249 0.07 -24.40 -18.94
N ASP A 250 -0.34 -23.15 -19.12
CA ASP A 250 -1.67 -22.63 -18.73
C ASP A 250 -2.84 -23.49 -19.27
N GLU A 251 -2.58 -24.27 -20.32
CA GLU A 251 -3.52 -25.17 -21.01
C GLU A 251 -3.86 -26.47 -20.24
N ASP A 252 -3.03 -26.93 -19.29
CA ASP A 252 -3.27 -28.20 -18.59
C ASP A 252 -3.88 -28.02 -17.18
N ILE A 253 -4.27 -26.80 -16.81
CA ILE A 253 -4.92 -26.53 -15.53
C ILE A 253 -6.41 -26.88 -15.65
N PRO A 254 -6.97 -27.76 -14.78
CA PRO A 254 -8.39 -28.06 -14.81
C PRO A 254 -9.22 -26.81 -14.57
N ARG A 255 -10.03 -26.44 -15.57
CA ARG A 255 -10.92 -25.27 -15.56
C ARG A 255 -12.26 -25.54 -14.87
N GLU A 256 -12.41 -26.72 -14.25
CA GLU A 256 -13.63 -27.07 -13.52
C GLU A 256 -13.69 -26.37 -12.16
N PRO A 257 -14.90 -25.99 -11.68
CA PRO A 257 -15.08 -25.49 -10.33
C PRO A 257 -14.58 -26.48 -9.27
N ARG A 258 -13.74 -26.00 -8.36
CA ARG A 258 -13.17 -26.78 -7.25
C ARG A 258 -13.65 -26.29 -5.90
N ARG A 259 -13.91 -27.23 -4.98
CA ARG A 259 -14.28 -26.94 -3.60
C ARG A 259 -13.03 -26.95 -2.72
N VAL A 260 -12.66 -25.78 -2.23
CA VAL A 260 -11.50 -25.54 -1.38
C VAL A 260 -11.98 -25.22 0.04
N VAL A 261 -11.36 -25.83 1.06
CA VAL A 261 -11.68 -25.53 2.46
C VAL A 261 -10.47 -24.86 3.10
N ILE A 262 -10.65 -23.64 3.59
CA ILE A 262 -9.59 -22.82 4.18
C ILE A 262 -9.92 -22.56 5.64
N LEU A 263 -8.94 -22.82 6.51
CA LEU A 263 -8.99 -22.37 7.89
C LEU A 263 -8.44 -20.96 7.97
N ARG A 264 -9.22 -20.03 8.51
CA ARG A 264 -8.85 -18.64 8.65
C ARG A 264 -7.61 -18.51 9.56
N GLY A 265 -6.56 -17.90 9.03
CA GLY A 265 -5.34 -17.61 9.79
C GLY A 265 -5.47 -16.31 10.60
N SER A 266 -4.41 -15.96 11.33
CA SER A 266 -4.31 -14.71 12.09
C SER A 266 -4.45 -13.45 11.23
N THR A 267 -4.13 -13.53 9.94
CA THR A 267 -4.25 -12.46 8.94
C THR A 267 -5.51 -12.58 8.07
N GLY A 268 -6.45 -13.47 8.43
CA GLY A 268 -7.64 -13.75 7.64
C GLY A 268 -7.44 -14.91 6.66
N LEU A 269 -8.03 -14.83 5.47
CA LEU A 269 -7.98 -15.90 4.47
C LEU A 269 -6.73 -15.86 3.57
N GLY A 270 -5.96 -14.77 3.61
CA GLY A 270 -4.69 -14.67 2.89
C GLY A 270 -4.84 -14.52 1.38
N PHE A 271 -5.90 -13.88 0.89
CA PHE A 271 -6.03 -13.50 -0.52
C PHE A 271 -6.84 -12.21 -0.67
N ASN A 272 -6.64 -11.48 -1.78
CA ASN A 272 -7.40 -10.29 -2.12
C ASN A 272 -8.40 -10.60 -3.24
N ILE A 273 -9.52 -9.87 -3.26
CA ILE A 273 -10.53 -9.97 -4.31
C ILE A 273 -10.66 -8.67 -5.10
N VAL A 274 -11.03 -8.79 -6.37
CA VAL A 274 -11.40 -7.70 -7.28
C VAL A 274 -12.66 -8.08 -8.06
N GLY A 275 -13.25 -7.13 -8.80
CA GLY A 275 -14.48 -7.35 -9.56
C GLY A 275 -15.76 -7.10 -8.76
N GLY A 276 -16.90 -7.52 -9.31
CA GLY A 276 -18.23 -7.21 -8.76
C GLY A 276 -18.82 -5.88 -9.19
N GLU A 277 -18.22 -5.20 -10.17
CA GLU A 277 -18.76 -4.00 -10.83
C GLU A 277 -19.46 -4.39 -12.13
N ASP A 278 -20.61 -3.77 -12.46
CA ASP A 278 -21.36 -4.00 -13.71
C ASP A 278 -21.72 -5.48 -14.02
N GLY A 279 -21.83 -6.33 -12.99
CA GLY A 279 -22.13 -7.76 -13.14
C GLY A 279 -20.92 -8.64 -13.50
N GLU A 280 -19.71 -8.07 -13.47
CA GLU A 280 -18.45 -8.83 -13.57
C GLU A 280 -18.26 -9.71 -12.33
N GLY A 281 -17.65 -10.88 -12.51
CA GLY A 281 -17.41 -11.86 -11.44
C GLY A 281 -16.44 -11.36 -10.37
N ILE A 282 -16.38 -12.08 -9.23
CA ILE A 282 -15.41 -11.83 -8.16
C ILE A 282 -14.18 -12.68 -8.37
N PHE A 283 -13.00 -12.07 -8.48
CA PHE A 283 -11.75 -12.77 -8.78
C PHE A 283 -10.71 -12.60 -7.69
N ILE A 284 -9.89 -13.61 -7.47
CA ILE A 284 -8.70 -13.54 -6.64
C ILE A 284 -7.60 -12.80 -7.42
N SER A 285 -7.22 -11.62 -6.94
CA SER A 285 -6.15 -10.82 -7.54
C SER A 285 -4.77 -11.11 -6.95
N PHE A 286 -4.74 -11.64 -5.73
CA PHE A 286 -3.50 -11.89 -4.99
C PHE A 286 -3.69 -12.97 -3.95
N ILE A 287 -2.63 -13.76 -3.70
CA ILE A 287 -2.53 -14.70 -2.58
C ILE A 287 -1.32 -14.32 -1.74
N LEU A 288 -1.56 -14.15 -0.44
CA LEU A 288 -0.55 -13.84 0.56
C LEU A 288 0.32 -15.07 0.79
N ALA A 289 1.59 -15.00 0.41
CA ALA A 289 2.55 -16.08 0.66
C ALA A 289 2.64 -16.41 2.17
N GLY A 290 2.53 -17.69 2.51
CA GLY A 290 2.43 -18.19 3.88
C GLY A 290 1.08 -17.93 4.57
N GLY A 291 0.13 -17.27 3.91
CA GLY A 291 -1.24 -17.09 4.37
C GLY A 291 -2.09 -18.34 4.18
N ALA A 292 -3.29 -18.36 4.78
CA ALA A 292 -4.15 -19.54 4.79
C ALA A 292 -4.48 -20.10 3.39
N ALA A 293 -4.73 -19.24 2.41
CA ALA A 293 -4.95 -19.66 1.03
C ALA A 293 -3.69 -20.17 0.32
N ASP A 294 -2.52 -19.61 0.59
CA ASP A 294 -1.26 -20.12 0.03
C ASP A 294 -0.94 -21.52 0.57
N LEU A 295 -1.10 -21.70 1.89
CA LEU A 295 -0.90 -22.99 2.56
C LEU A 295 -1.89 -24.06 2.10
N SER A 296 -3.06 -23.67 1.57
CA SER A 296 -3.98 -24.62 0.95
C SER A 296 -3.46 -25.18 -0.38
N GLU A 297 -2.59 -24.43 -1.08
CA GLU A 297 -2.11 -24.72 -2.45
C GLU A 297 -3.21 -24.97 -3.49
N GLU A 298 -4.48 -24.69 -3.16
CA GLU A 298 -5.64 -24.99 -3.99
C GLU A 298 -6.22 -23.74 -4.69
N LEU A 299 -6.05 -22.56 -4.08
CA LEU A 299 -6.42 -21.28 -4.70
C LEU A 299 -5.25 -20.68 -5.47
N ARG A 300 -5.56 -19.90 -6.51
CA ARG A 300 -4.58 -19.13 -7.27
C ARG A 300 -5.12 -17.78 -7.72
N LYS A 301 -4.22 -16.86 -8.02
CA LYS A 301 -4.53 -15.62 -8.74
C LYS A 301 -5.24 -15.95 -10.05
N GLY A 302 -6.33 -15.25 -10.36
CA GLY A 302 -7.18 -15.51 -11.53
C GLY A 302 -8.30 -16.53 -11.29
N ASP A 303 -8.45 -17.06 -10.07
CA ASP A 303 -9.65 -17.81 -9.71
C ASP A 303 -10.85 -16.88 -9.56
N GLN A 304 -11.96 -17.20 -10.23
CA GLN A 304 -13.27 -16.64 -9.92
C GLN A 304 -13.86 -17.37 -8.71
N ILE A 305 -14.31 -16.61 -7.71
CA ILE A 305 -15.03 -17.14 -6.56
C ILE A 305 -16.51 -17.25 -6.92
N LEU A 306 -17.00 -18.49 -7.04
CA LEU A 306 -18.38 -18.78 -7.39
C LEU A 306 -19.28 -18.84 -6.16
N SER A 307 -18.77 -19.30 -5.01
CA SER A 307 -19.55 -19.29 -3.76
C SER A 307 -18.66 -19.39 -2.52
N VAL A 308 -19.15 -18.91 -1.38
CA VAL A 308 -18.51 -18.99 -0.07
C VAL A 308 -19.51 -19.51 0.95
N ASN A 309 -19.21 -20.63 1.62
CA ASN A 309 -20.09 -21.32 2.57
C ASN A 309 -21.53 -21.52 2.05
N GLY A 310 -21.67 -21.78 0.75
CA GLY A 310 -22.97 -21.95 0.10
C GLY A 310 -23.67 -20.66 -0.33
N VAL A 311 -23.13 -19.48 -0.01
CA VAL A 311 -23.59 -18.19 -0.54
C VAL A 311 -23.07 -18.03 -1.97
N ASP A 312 -23.96 -17.94 -2.95
CA ASP A 312 -23.61 -17.74 -4.37
C ASP A 312 -23.05 -16.33 -4.61
N LEU A 313 -21.91 -16.26 -5.29
CA LEU A 313 -21.17 -15.02 -5.58
C LEU A 313 -20.95 -14.78 -7.09
N ARG A 314 -21.53 -15.61 -7.98
CA ARG A 314 -21.33 -15.48 -9.44
C ARG A 314 -21.65 -14.10 -10.01
N HIS A 315 -22.64 -13.44 -9.41
CA HIS A 315 -23.11 -12.09 -9.78
C HIS A 315 -23.19 -11.16 -8.57
N ALA A 316 -22.44 -11.48 -7.51
CA ALA A 316 -22.42 -10.65 -6.31
C ALA A 316 -21.65 -9.35 -6.56
N THR A 317 -22.07 -8.27 -5.89
CA THR A 317 -21.25 -7.06 -5.82
C THR A 317 -19.98 -7.31 -5.01
N HIS A 318 -19.01 -6.43 -5.17
CA HIS A 318 -17.79 -6.46 -4.36
C HIS A 318 -18.10 -6.49 -2.85
N GLU A 319 -19.04 -5.65 -2.39
CA GLU A 319 -19.37 -5.59 -0.96
C GLU A 319 -20.07 -6.86 -0.48
N GLN A 320 -20.93 -7.46 -1.30
CA GLN A 320 -21.62 -8.71 -0.96
C GLN A 320 -20.61 -9.85 -0.81
N ALA A 321 -19.64 -9.94 -1.72
CA ALA A 321 -18.57 -10.94 -1.66
C ALA A 321 -17.66 -10.73 -0.44
N ALA A 322 -17.26 -9.49 -0.16
CA ALA A 322 -16.47 -9.15 1.02
C ALA A 322 -17.22 -9.48 2.32
N ALA A 323 -18.52 -9.18 2.39
CA ALA A 323 -19.35 -9.51 3.54
C ALA A 323 -19.50 -11.02 3.74
N ALA A 324 -19.71 -11.80 2.67
CA ALA A 324 -19.76 -13.26 2.72
C ALA A 324 -18.43 -13.84 3.22
N LEU A 325 -17.30 -13.37 2.69
CA LEU A 325 -15.98 -13.82 3.12
C LEU A 325 -15.64 -13.44 4.56
N LYS A 326 -16.05 -12.25 5.04
CA LYS A 326 -15.85 -11.83 6.44
C LYS A 326 -16.71 -12.66 7.40
N SER A 327 -17.99 -12.87 7.07
CA SER A 327 -18.96 -13.59 7.90
C SER A 327 -18.81 -15.11 7.89
N ALA A 328 -18.00 -15.68 6.98
CA ALA A 328 -17.81 -17.12 6.82
C ALA A 328 -17.19 -17.86 8.03
N GLY A 329 -16.76 -17.16 9.09
CA GLY A 329 -16.23 -17.77 10.31
C GLY A 329 -14.82 -18.35 10.16
N GLN A 330 -14.46 -19.29 11.03
CA GLN A 330 -13.12 -19.87 11.10
C GLN A 330 -12.82 -20.86 9.97
N THR A 331 -13.80 -21.65 9.54
CA THR A 331 -13.66 -22.60 8.43
C THR A 331 -14.47 -22.11 7.25
N VAL A 332 -13.81 -21.83 6.14
CA VAL A 332 -14.42 -21.22 4.95
C VAL A 332 -14.32 -22.19 3.78
N THR A 333 -15.47 -22.62 3.28
CA THR A 333 -15.59 -23.45 2.07
C THR A 333 -15.82 -22.53 0.87
N ILE A 334 -14.91 -22.56 -0.08
CA ILE A 334 -14.93 -21.75 -1.29
C ILE A 334 -15.11 -22.65 -2.49
N ILE A 335 -16.05 -22.31 -3.37
CA ILE A 335 -16.10 -22.88 -4.73
C ILE A 335 -15.42 -21.87 -5.66
N ALA A 336 -14.26 -22.24 -6.20
CA ALA A 336 -13.45 -21.39 -7.06
C ALA A 336 -13.25 -22.04 -8.43
N GLN A 337 -13.14 -21.23 -9.48
CA GLN A 337 -12.89 -21.70 -10.84
C GLN A 337 -11.78 -20.86 -11.47
N TYR A 338 -10.74 -21.51 -11.99
CA TYR A 338 -9.65 -20.80 -12.66
C TYR A 338 -10.11 -20.23 -14.01
N ARG A 339 -10.06 -18.91 -14.16
CA ARG A 339 -10.51 -18.18 -15.36
C ARG A 339 -9.52 -17.07 -15.74
N PRO A 340 -8.30 -17.43 -16.18
CA PRO A 340 -7.24 -16.47 -16.44
C PRO A 340 -7.61 -15.46 -17.53
N GLU A 341 -8.33 -15.88 -18.59
CA GLU A 341 -8.66 -14.96 -19.69
C GLU A 341 -9.66 -13.87 -19.29
N GLU A 342 -10.64 -14.21 -18.44
CA GLU A 342 -11.58 -13.23 -17.90
C GLU A 342 -10.87 -12.29 -16.93
N TYR A 343 -9.99 -12.83 -16.08
CA TYR A 343 -9.19 -12.05 -15.16
C TYR A 343 -8.21 -11.10 -15.88
N SER A 344 -7.55 -11.53 -16.97
CA SER A 344 -6.64 -10.68 -17.74
C SER A 344 -7.34 -9.48 -18.39
N ARG A 345 -8.63 -9.60 -18.75
CA ARG A 345 -9.42 -8.44 -19.22
C ARG A 345 -9.59 -7.41 -18.11
N PHE A 346 -9.73 -7.87 -16.87
CA PHE A 346 -9.81 -6.99 -15.70
C PHE A 346 -8.48 -6.26 -15.47
N GLU A 347 -7.35 -6.96 -15.56
CA GLU A 347 -6.02 -6.34 -15.44
C GLU A 347 -5.75 -5.31 -16.54
N ALA A 348 -6.14 -5.61 -17.79
CA ALA A 348 -6.00 -4.68 -18.91
C ALA A 348 -6.83 -3.40 -18.72
N LYS A 349 -8.07 -3.49 -18.22
CA LYS A 349 -8.94 -2.34 -17.95
C LYS A 349 -8.34 -1.40 -16.89
N ILE A 350 -7.71 -1.96 -15.87
CA ILE A 350 -6.98 -1.19 -14.84
C ILE A 350 -5.70 -0.57 -15.42
N HIS A 351 -4.97 -1.30 -16.27
CA HIS A 351 -3.77 -0.81 -16.92
C HIS A 351 -4.07 0.36 -17.88
N ASP A 352 -5.08 0.23 -18.74
CA ASP A 352 -5.49 1.27 -19.69
C ASP A 352 -5.97 2.54 -18.97
N LEU A 353 -6.70 2.41 -17.87
CA LEU A 353 -7.12 3.55 -17.05
C LEU A 353 -5.91 4.27 -16.44
N ARG A 354 -4.90 3.52 -15.98
CA ARG A 354 -3.64 4.07 -15.43
C ARG A 354 -2.84 4.80 -16.52
N GLU A 355 -2.77 4.22 -17.71
CA GLU A 355 -2.04 4.79 -18.85
C GLU A 355 -2.72 6.05 -19.40
N GLN A 356 -4.05 6.09 -19.46
CA GLN A 356 -4.81 7.29 -19.81
C GLN A 356 -4.59 8.43 -18.81
N LEU A 357 -4.49 8.13 -17.52
CA LEU A 357 -4.17 9.11 -16.49
C LEU A 357 -2.74 9.66 -16.63
N MET A 358 -1.76 8.81 -16.98
CA MET A 358 -0.37 9.24 -17.23
C MET A 358 -0.20 10.02 -18.54
N ASN A 359 -0.92 9.66 -19.61
CA ASN A 359 -0.83 10.35 -20.89
C ASN A 359 -1.59 11.68 -20.91
N SER A 360 -2.64 11.85 -20.10
CA SER A 360 -3.33 13.13 -19.94
C SER A 360 -2.44 14.24 -19.37
N SER A 361 -1.42 13.90 -18.57
CA SER A 361 -0.45 14.87 -18.05
C SER A 361 0.59 15.37 -19.07
N LEU A 362 0.83 14.65 -20.17
CA LEU A 362 1.82 15.04 -21.19
C LEU A 362 1.21 15.89 -22.32
N VAL A 363 -0.08 15.73 -22.62
CA VAL A 363 -0.73 16.46 -23.73
C VAL A 363 -0.98 17.93 -23.38
N SER A 364 -1.18 18.28 -22.09
CA SER A 364 -1.37 19.67 -21.67
C SER A 364 -0.08 20.51 -21.68
N ALA A 365 1.10 19.88 -21.62
CA ALA A 365 2.39 20.59 -21.65
C ALA A 365 2.80 21.02 -23.08
N ALA A 366 2.34 20.32 -24.12
CA ALA A 366 2.70 20.63 -25.51
C ALA A 366 1.88 21.77 -26.14
N ALA A 367 0.69 22.07 -25.62
CA ALA A 367 -0.19 23.10 -26.18
C ALA A 367 0.21 24.55 -25.83
N SER A 368 1.04 24.75 -24.80
CA SER A 368 1.43 26.11 -24.34
C SER A 368 2.65 26.72 -25.04
N LEU A 369 3.28 26.04 -26.01
CA LEU A 369 4.51 26.51 -26.67
C LEU A 369 4.33 27.09 -28.08
N ARG A 370 3.10 27.37 -28.53
CA ARG A 370 2.84 28.04 -29.82
C ARG A 370 1.88 29.23 -29.71
N SER A 371 2.32 30.30 -29.07
CA SER A 371 1.87 31.65 -29.41
C SER A 371 2.82 32.68 -28.80
N GLY A 372 3.72 33.22 -29.61
CA GLY A 372 4.70 34.20 -29.15
C GLY A 372 5.51 34.79 -30.29
N LYS A 373 4.86 35.54 -31.19
CA LYS A 373 5.56 36.48 -32.10
C LYS A 373 4.88 37.84 -32.11
N ARG A 374 5.69 38.85 -31.79
CA ARG A 374 5.47 40.32 -31.78
C ARG A 374 4.89 40.88 -33.09
N LYS A 375 4.17 42.02 -33.02
CA LYS A 375 4.54 43.30 -33.69
C LYS A 375 3.59 44.48 -33.38
N GLN A 376 4.19 45.68 -33.41
CA GLN A 376 3.62 47.02 -33.22
C GLN A 376 2.91 47.58 -34.48
N THR A 377 1.88 48.41 -34.23
CA THR A 377 1.36 49.64 -34.90
C THR A 377 1.32 49.79 -36.43
N THR A 378 0.14 50.15 -36.97
CA THR A 378 -0.20 51.45 -37.64
C THR A 378 -1.71 51.57 -37.97
N HIS A 379 -2.22 52.81 -38.06
CA HIS A 379 -3.62 53.24 -38.30
C HIS A 379 -4.14 53.05 -39.75
N THR A 380 -5.47 52.90 -39.95
CA THR A 380 -6.38 53.88 -40.61
C THR A 380 -7.81 53.34 -40.88
N HIS A 381 -8.82 54.08 -40.38
CA HIS A 381 -10.12 54.50 -40.98
C HIS A 381 -11.02 53.58 -41.86
N THR A 382 -12.24 53.28 -41.36
CA THR A 382 -13.58 53.70 -41.87
C THR A 382 -14.69 52.62 -41.84
N LEU A 383 -15.79 53.01 -41.17
CA LEU A 383 -17.21 52.58 -41.11
C LEU A 383 -17.78 51.62 -42.18
N THR A 384 -18.57 50.61 -41.78
CA THR A 384 -20.07 50.59 -41.88
C THR A 384 -20.74 49.27 -41.42
N LEU A 385 -21.78 49.42 -40.58
CA LEU A 385 -23.08 48.74 -40.45
C LEU A 385 -23.26 47.19 -40.62
N THR A 386 -23.61 46.58 -39.48
CA THR A 386 -24.76 45.68 -39.19
C THR A 386 -25.17 44.57 -40.18
N HIS A 387 -25.05 43.31 -39.74
CA HIS A 387 -26.17 42.42 -39.33
C HIS A 387 -25.62 41.02 -39.03
N THR A 388 -26.04 40.38 -37.94
CA THR A 388 -26.67 39.04 -37.91
C THR A 388 -26.66 38.43 -36.49
N HIS A 389 -27.88 38.08 -36.06
CA HIS A 389 -28.27 36.83 -35.42
C HIS A 389 -27.67 36.44 -34.06
N THR A 390 -28.44 36.73 -33.01
CA THR A 390 -28.36 36.11 -31.69
C THR A 390 -28.89 34.68 -31.74
N GLN A 391 -28.06 33.70 -31.35
CA GLN A 391 -28.49 32.39 -30.84
C GLN A 391 -27.71 32.09 -29.55
N SER A 392 -28.46 31.73 -28.52
CA SER A 392 -28.03 31.34 -27.17
C SER A 392 -27.40 29.95 -27.13
N PRO A 393 -26.54 29.65 -26.13
CA PRO A 393 -26.35 28.29 -25.64
C PRO A 393 -26.88 28.16 -24.21
N GLU A 394 -28.14 27.74 -24.06
CA GLU A 394 -28.53 26.88 -22.94
C GLU A 394 -28.15 25.45 -23.34
N GLN A 395 -27.06 24.91 -22.78
CA GLN A 395 -26.81 23.47 -22.58
C GLN A 395 -25.40 23.27 -22.02
N THR A 396 -25.18 23.60 -20.74
CA THR A 396 -23.97 23.13 -20.04
C THR A 396 -24.17 23.00 -18.53
N THR A 397 -25.39 22.69 -18.07
CA THR A 397 -25.69 22.51 -16.64
C THR A 397 -26.08 21.07 -16.28
N HIS A 398 -26.30 20.17 -17.24
CA HIS A 398 -26.72 18.79 -16.92
C HIS A 398 -25.58 17.75 -16.80
N LEU A 399 -24.34 18.09 -17.15
CA LEU A 399 -23.19 17.19 -17.02
C LEU A 399 -22.34 17.41 -15.75
N HIS A 400 -22.49 18.55 -15.07
CA HIS A 400 -21.69 18.88 -13.88
C HIS A 400 -22.31 18.41 -12.55
N LEU A 401 -23.62 18.12 -12.51
CA LEU A 401 -24.28 17.60 -11.30
C LEU A 401 -24.06 16.09 -11.08
N ASN A 402 -23.72 15.33 -12.12
CA ASN A 402 -23.51 13.87 -12.00
C ASN A 402 -22.10 13.48 -11.50
N TRP A 403 -21.15 14.42 -11.50
CA TRP A 403 -19.77 14.21 -11.04
C TRP A 403 -19.63 14.26 -9.50
N LYS A 404 -20.32 15.20 -8.82
CA LYS A 404 -20.28 15.35 -7.36
C LYS A 404 -20.97 14.19 -6.61
N ALA A 405 -21.92 13.50 -7.24
CA ALA A 405 -22.58 12.32 -6.67
C ALA A 405 -21.71 11.05 -6.79
N ARG A 406 -20.94 10.90 -7.87
CA ARG A 406 -20.06 9.73 -8.11
C ARG A 406 -18.77 9.77 -7.29
N GLN A 407 -18.22 10.94 -7.01
CA GLN A 407 -17.01 11.08 -6.18
C GLN A 407 -17.27 10.84 -4.67
N LYS A 408 -18.49 11.15 -4.19
CA LYS A 408 -18.92 10.82 -2.81
C LYS A 408 -19.18 9.32 -2.61
N HIS A 409 -19.61 8.60 -3.65
CA HIS A 409 -19.84 7.15 -3.55
C HIS A 409 -18.54 6.34 -3.50
N PHE A 410 -17.52 6.74 -4.26
CA PHE A 410 -16.21 6.06 -4.30
C PHE A 410 -15.44 6.15 -2.96
N TYR A 411 -15.48 7.30 -2.28
CA TYR A 411 -14.85 7.46 -0.95
C TYR A 411 -15.74 6.98 0.22
N SER A 412 -17.06 6.88 0.05
CA SER A 412 -17.95 6.26 1.03
C SER A 412 -17.82 4.73 1.07
N LEU A 413 -17.39 4.09 -0.03
CA LEU A 413 -17.21 2.64 -0.14
C LEU A 413 -15.97 2.15 0.61
N ILE A 414 -14.90 2.95 0.60
CA ILE A 414 -13.65 2.66 1.35
C ILE A 414 -13.85 2.87 2.86
N ARG A 415 -14.78 3.74 3.28
CA ARG A 415 -15.08 4.04 4.70
C ARG A 415 -16.00 3.04 5.42
N ARG A 416 -16.59 2.05 4.74
CA ARG A 416 -17.51 1.07 5.38
C ARG A 416 -16.97 -0.35 5.49
N CYS A 417 -15.67 -0.55 5.31
CA CYS A 417 -15.02 -1.86 5.45
C CYS A 417 -13.79 -1.85 6.39
N ARG A 418 -13.88 -1.17 7.54
CA ARG A 418 -13.26 -1.71 8.76
C ARG A 418 -14.22 -2.77 9.29
#